data_AF-A0A7X9CSD2-F1
#
_entry.id   AF-A0A7X9CSD2-F1
#
_cell.length_a   1.000
_cell.length_b   1.000
_cell.length_c   1.000
_cell.angle_alpha   90.00
_cell.angle_beta   90.00
_cell.angle_gamma   90.00
#
_symmetry.space_group_name_H-M   'P 1'
#
loop_
_entity.id
_entity.type
_entity.pdbx_description
1 polymer ?
#
loop_
_entity_poly.entity_id
_entity_poly.type
_entity_poly.pdbx_seq_one_letter_code
_entity_poly.pdbx_strand_id
1 'polypeptide(L)'
;MSLILIQESVQIIAEAVKALLNVDVTIADNQLIRIAATGNYKKLIGEKMPKGCLFEKIIEDRRHDMVVRATEVDGCENCQSKEVCLEKA
;
A
#
# COMPACT_ATOMS: atom_id res chain seq x y z
N MET A 1 15.15 2.72 8.08
CA MET A 1 15.73 3.79 7.25
C MET A 1 14.70 4.08 6.19
N SER A 2 14.04 5.23 6.27
CA SER A 2 12.93 5.53 5.38
C SER A 2 13.44 5.82 3.97
N LEU A 3 12.73 5.31 2.96
CA LEU A 3 13.08 5.47 1.56
C LEU A 3 12.44 6.72 0.93
N ILE A 4 12.01 7.67 1.75
CA ILE A 4 11.38 8.92 1.29
C ILE A 4 12.27 9.70 0.29
N LEU A 5 13.59 9.58 0.39
CA LEU A 5 14.55 10.30 -0.46
C LEU A 5 14.50 9.89 -1.95
N ILE A 6 13.94 8.72 -2.27
CA ILE A 6 13.79 8.22 -3.65
C ILE A 6 12.36 8.33 -4.17
N GLN A 7 11.49 9.05 -3.46
CA GLN A 7 10.06 9.18 -3.78
C GLN A 7 9.80 9.57 -5.24
N GLU A 8 10.54 10.53 -5.81
CA GLU A 8 10.33 10.96 -7.19
C GLU A 8 10.54 9.82 -8.20
N SER A 9 11.64 9.07 -8.06
CA SER A 9 11.94 7.93 -8.93
C SER A 9 10.91 6.82 -8.77
N VAL A 10 10.52 6.52 -7.54
CA VAL A 10 9.54 5.48 -7.23
C VAL A 10 8.13 5.88 -7.71
N GLN A 11 7.78 7.16 -7.67
CA GLN A 11 6.52 7.67 -8.21
C GLN A 11 6.42 7.50 -9.72
N ILE A 12 7.51 7.74 -10.46
CA ILE A 12 7.55 7.51 -11.91
C ILE A 12 7.26 6.03 -12.22
N ILE A 13 7.85 5.11 -11.45
CA ILE A 13 7.61 3.67 -11.60
C ILE A 13 6.13 3.35 -11.33
N ALA A 14 5.55 3.89 -10.26
CA ALA A 14 4.15 3.67 -9.93
C ALA A 14 3.20 4.14 -11.05
N GLU A 15 3.45 5.34 -11.62
CA GLU A 15 2.67 5.84 -12.77
C GLU A 15 2.82 4.98 -14.01
N ALA A 16 4.03 4.48 -14.30
CA ALA A 16 4.26 3.62 -15.44
C ALA A 16 3.49 2.29 -15.32
N VAL A 17 3.49 1.67 -14.13
CA VAL A 17 2.72 0.45 -13.86
C VAL A 17 1.22 0.71 -13.99
N LYS A 18 0.71 1.83 -13.46
CA LYS A 18 -0.67 2.25 -13.65
C LYS A 18 -1.03 2.40 -15.12
N ALA A 19 -0.20 3.07 -15.91
CA ALA A 19 -0.46 3.29 -17.33
C ALA A 19 -0.53 1.98 -18.13
N LEU A 20 0.25 0.97 -17.74
CA LEU A 20 0.29 -0.34 -18.40
C LEU A 20 -0.86 -1.26 -17.99
N LEU A 21 -1.17 -1.32 -16.70
CA LEU A 21 -2.11 -2.30 -16.13
C LEU A 21 -3.49 -1.71 -15.82
N ASN A 22 -3.64 -0.38 -15.89
CA ASN A 22 -4.83 0.36 -15.50
C ASN A 22 -5.31 0.05 -14.06
N VAL A 23 -4.35 -0.14 -13.15
CA VAL A 23 -4.60 -0.33 -11.71
C VAL A 23 -3.99 0.82 -10.92
N ASP A 24 -4.55 1.12 -9.75
CA ASP A 24 -3.89 2.02 -8.81
C ASP A 24 -2.79 1.28 -8.04
N VAL A 25 -1.63 1.91 -7.92
CA VAL A 25 -0.42 1.34 -7.34
C VAL A 25 -0.07 2.12 -6.07
N THR A 26 0.29 1.40 -5.02
CA THR A 26 0.82 1.97 -3.76
C THR A 26 2.15 1.29 -3.45
N ILE A 27 3.19 2.08 -3.15
CA ILE A 27 4.51 1.60 -2.75
C ILE A 27 4.80 2.14 -1.35
N ALA A 28 5.08 1.23 -0.42
CA ALA A 28 5.43 1.55 0.97
C ALA A 28 6.84 1.07 1.31
N ASP A 29 7.51 1.76 2.22
CA ASP A 29 8.80 1.33 2.76
C ASP A 29 8.64 0.36 3.96
N ASN A 30 9.76 -0.12 4.49
CA ASN A 30 9.78 -1.03 5.64
C ASN A 30 9.30 -0.41 6.97
N GLN A 31 9.03 0.90 6.99
CA GLN A 31 8.45 1.60 8.14
C GLN A 31 6.94 1.78 7.98
N LEU A 32 6.34 1.15 6.96
CA LEU A 32 4.94 1.29 6.58
C LEU A 32 4.58 2.72 6.19
N ILE A 33 5.54 3.47 5.65
CA ILE A 33 5.29 4.81 5.11
C ILE A 33 5.03 4.67 3.62
N ARG A 34 3.91 5.22 3.13
CA ARG A 34 3.62 5.27 1.70
C ARG A 34 4.58 6.26 1.04
N ILE A 35 5.50 5.77 0.21
CA ILE A 35 6.52 6.59 -0.47
C ILE A 35 6.12 6.95 -1.91
N ALA A 36 5.23 6.20 -2.54
CA ALA A 36 4.65 6.55 -3.83
C ALA A 36 3.25 5.95 -3.96
N ALA A 37 2.38 6.62 -4.72
CA ALA A 37 1.08 6.06 -5.04
C ALA A 37 0.42 6.74 -6.24
N THR A 38 -0.53 6.06 -6.88
CA THR A 38 -1.30 6.61 -7.99
C THR A 38 -2.77 6.80 -7.65
N GLY A 39 -3.50 7.47 -8.54
CA GLY A 39 -4.94 7.67 -8.40
C GLY A 39 -5.32 8.38 -7.10
N ASN A 40 -6.32 7.85 -6.41
CA ASN A 40 -6.87 8.46 -5.19
C ASN A 40 -5.91 8.38 -3.99
N TYR A 41 -4.88 7.54 -4.05
CA TYR A 41 -3.94 7.32 -2.95
C TYR A 41 -2.76 8.31 -2.96
N LYS A 42 -2.60 9.10 -4.03
CA LYS A 42 -1.57 10.18 -4.11
C LYS A 42 -1.60 11.13 -2.93
N LYS A 43 -2.80 11.48 -2.48
CA LYS A 43 -3.03 12.40 -1.35
C LYS A 43 -2.54 11.86 -0.01
N LEU A 44 -2.27 10.56 0.05
CA LEU A 44 -1.87 9.84 1.27
C LEU A 44 -0.37 9.50 1.27
N ILE A 45 0.42 10.01 0.32
CA ILE A 45 1.88 9.83 0.30
C ILE A 45 2.49 10.56 1.50
N GLY A 46 3.44 9.91 2.18
CA GLY A 46 4.04 10.37 3.44
C GLY A 46 3.26 9.94 4.69
N GLU A 47 2.04 9.44 4.54
CA GLU A 47 1.27 8.90 5.66
C GLU A 47 1.74 7.50 6.03
N LYS A 48 1.69 7.20 7.33
CA LYS A 48 1.94 5.87 7.85
C LYS A 48 0.69 5.01 7.71
N MET A 49 0.87 3.77 7.26
CA MET A 49 -0.23 2.83 7.14
C MET A 49 -0.78 2.42 8.53
N PRO A 50 -2.07 2.08 8.60
CA PRO A 50 -2.71 1.61 9.82
C PRO A 50 -2.03 0.36 10.39
N LYS A 51 -2.01 0.21 11.72
CA LYS A 51 -1.52 -1.02 12.34
C LYS A 51 -2.46 -2.20 12.06
N GLY A 52 -1.87 -3.38 11.95
CA GLY A 52 -2.55 -4.64 11.67
C GLY A 52 -3.06 -4.74 10.23
N CYS A 53 -2.68 -3.80 9.35
CA CYS A 53 -3.05 -3.86 7.94
C CYS A 53 -2.29 -4.95 7.20
N LEU A 54 -2.79 -5.31 6.01
CA LEU A 54 -2.17 -6.36 5.20
C LEU A 54 -0.71 -6.06 4.83
N PHE A 55 -0.35 -4.79 4.61
CA PHE A 55 1.02 -4.39 4.30
C PHE A 55 1.99 -4.76 5.44
N GLU A 56 1.56 -4.62 6.70
CA GLU A 56 2.36 -5.03 7.86
C GLU A 56 2.61 -6.53 7.85
N LYS A 57 1.56 -7.34 7.63
CA LYS A 57 1.68 -8.79 7.53
C LYS A 57 2.60 -9.24 6.40
N ILE A 58 2.48 -8.64 5.20
CA ILE A 58 3.33 -8.98 4.05
C ILE A 58 4.81 -8.71 4.34
N ILE A 59 5.12 -7.62 5.06
CA ILE A 59 6.49 -7.29 5.46
C ILE A 59 7.01 -8.30 6.50
N GLU A 60 6.17 -8.70 7.46
CA GLU A 60 6.52 -9.68 8.49
C GLU A 60 6.74 -11.08 7.90
N ASP A 61 5.81 -11.55 7.07
CA ASP A 61 5.80 -12.90 6.50
C ASP A 61 6.76 -13.05 5.30
N ARG A 62 7.14 -11.93 4.67
CA ARG A 62 7.93 -11.86 3.43
C ARG A 62 7.36 -12.69 2.29
N ARG A 63 6.03 -12.82 2.24
CA ARG A 63 5.28 -13.52 1.19
C ARG A 63 4.30 -12.56 0.54
N HIS A 64 4.22 -12.63 -0.79
CA HIS A 64 3.20 -11.87 -1.51
C HIS A 64 1.81 -12.42 -1.17
N ASP A 65 0.79 -11.56 -1.22
CA ASP A 65 -0.60 -11.93 -1.03
C ASP A 65 -1.45 -11.39 -2.18
N MET A 66 -2.57 -12.06 -2.47
CA MET A 66 -3.54 -11.65 -3.47
C MET A 66 -4.93 -11.65 -2.84
N VAL A 67 -5.43 -10.45 -2.55
CA VAL A 67 -6.77 -10.27 -1.99
C VAL A 67 -7.77 -10.16 -3.12
N VAL A 68 -8.65 -11.15 -3.26
CA VAL A 68 -9.82 -11.07 -4.16
C VAL A 68 -11.02 -10.48 -3.43
N ARG A 69 -11.10 -10.70 -2.11
CA ARG A 69 -12.13 -10.14 -1.23
C ARG A 69 -11.55 -9.81 0.12
N ALA A 70 -11.75 -8.57 0.59
CA ALA A 70 -11.27 -8.11 1.89
C ALA A 70 -11.82 -8.94 3.08
N THR A 71 -12.98 -9.58 2.92
CA THR A 71 -13.60 -10.44 3.96
C THR A 71 -12.93 -11.80 4.11
N GLU A 72 -12.05 -12.18 3.19
CA GLU A 72 -11.41 -13.51 3.15
C GLU A 72 -9.94 -13.46 3.60
N VAL A 73 -9.47 -12.31 4.12
CA VAL A 73 -8.05 -12.07 4.43
C VAL A 73 -7.87 -11.60 5.86
N ASP A 74 -7.12 -12.39 6.64
CA ASP A 74 -6.84 -12.14 8.06
C ASP A 74 -6.21 -10.77 8.34
N GLY A 75 -5.56 -10.16 7.33
CA GLY A 75 -4.95 -8.82 7.42
C GLY A 75 -5.95 -7.67 7.35
N CYS A 76 -7.15 -7.89 6.81
CA CYS A 76 -8.19 -6.86 6.77
C CYS A 76 -9.04 -6.86 8.05
N GLU A 77 -9.26 -8.03 8.66
CA GLU A 77 -10.08 -8.14 9.87
C GLU A 77 -9.47 -7.45 11.08
N ASN A 78 -8.15 -7.52 11.22
CA ASN A 78 -7.40 -6.97 12.36
C ASN A 78 -6.87 -5.55 12.11
N CYS A 79 -7.21 -4.95 10.96
CA CYS A 79 -6.73 -3.63 10.59
C CYS A 79 -7.44 -2.54 11.38
N GLN A 80 -6.67 -1.62 11.99
CA GLN A 80 -7.23 -0.51 12.76
C GLN A 80 -8.14 0.42 11.95
N SER A 81 -7.98 0.45 10.62
CA SER A 81 -8.79 1.31 9.74
C SER A 81 -9.83 0.52 8.93
N LYS A 82 -10.20 -0.71 9.32
CA LYS A 82 -11.10 -1.58 8.56
C LYS A 82 -12.36 -0.87 8.05
N GLU A 83 -13.02 -0.09 8.91
CA GLU A 83 -14.27 0.61 8.60
C GLU A 83 -14.12 1.78 7.60
N VAL A 84 -12.92 2.34 7.48
CA VAL A 84 -12.62 3.53 6.66
C VAL A 84 -11.53 3.26 5.61
N CYS A 85 -11.20 1.99 5.40
CA CYS A 85 -10.09 1.60 4.54
C CYS A 85 -10.41 1.99 3.10
N LEU A 86 -9.56 2.85 2.52
CA LEU A 86 -9.71 3.28 1.14
C LEU A 86 -9.07 2.28 0.16
N GLU A 87 -8.20 1.39 0.65
CA GLU A 87 -7.55 0.34 -0.13
C GLU A 87 -8.64 -0.65 -0.56
N LYS A 88 -9.05 -0.55 -1.82
CA LYS A 88 -10.07 -1.42 -2.41
C LYS A 88 -9.51 -2.84 -2.58
N ALA A 89 -10.30 -3.84 -2.20
CA ALA A 89 -10.16 -5.20 -2.70
C ALA A 89 -10.83 -5.34 -4.07
#